data_AF-A0A7S0LJQ3-F1
#
_entry.id   AF-A0A7S0LJQ3-F1
#
_cell.length_a   1.000
_cell.length_b   1.000
_cell.length_c   1.000
_cell.angle_alpha   90.00
_cell.angle_beta   90.00
_cell.angle_gamma   90.00
#
_symmetry.space_group_name_H-M   'P 1'
#
loop_
_entity.id
_entity.type
_entity.pdbx_description
1 polymer ?
#
loop_
_entity_poly.entity_id
_entity_poly.type
_entity_poly.pdbx_seq_one_letter_code
_entity_poly.pdbx_strand_id
1 'polypeptide(L)'
;AYLAEFVAQLDVLAEEGCSRIMVLFDCTSPVEALNTFVRAHDRHKADYRRDELHSTWLQLLSRFDVVVLVYVYSHMGALPNEWVDVLAKEALGETKVEI
;
A
#
# COMPACT_ATOMS: atom_id res chain seq x y z
N ALA A 1 -1.27 -10.13 5.83
CA ALA A 1 -0.90 -9.68 4.48
C ALA A 1 -1.83 -8.53 4.05
N TYR A 2 -2.90 -8.76 3.30
CA TYR A 2 -3.72 -7.71 2.66
C TYR A 2 -4.03 -6.43 3.47
N LEU A 3 -4.60 -6.54 4.69
CA LEU A 3 -4.91 -5.34 5.49
C LEU A 3 -3.65 -4.61 5.98
N ALA A 4 -2.59 -5.35 6.32
CA ALA A 4 -1.35 -4.77 6.81
C ALA A 4 -0.63 -3.99 5.71
N GLU A 5 -0.56 -4.56 4.50
CA GLU A 5 0.01 -3.88 3.32
C GLU A 5 -0.82 -2.66 2.91
N PHE A 6 -2.15 -2.77 2.97
CA PHE A 6 -3.05 -1.65 2.69
C PHE A 6 -2.81 -0.49 3.67
N VAL A 7 -2.72 -0.78 4.98
CA VAL A 7 -2.47 0.24 6.01
C VAL A 7 -1.07 0.83 5.86
N ALA A 8 -0.05 0.02 5.56
CA ALA A 8 1.30 0.54 5.30
C ALA A 8 1.32 1.52 4.12
N GLN A 9 0.54 1.27 3.06
CA GLN A 9 0.39 2.22 1.96
C GLN A 9 -0.35 3.50 2.40
N LEU A 10 -1.36 3.41 3.27
CA LEU A 10 -2.03 4.59 3.84
C LEU A 10 -1.08 5.44 4.67
N ASP A 11 -0.22 4.83 5.48
CA ASP A 11 0.74 5.53 6.34
C ASP A 11 1.75 6.33 5.52
N VAL A 12 2.28 5.76 4.43
CA VAL A 12 3.15 6.48 3.48
C VAL A 12 2.41 7.65 2.83
N LEU A 13 1.12 7.48 2.52
CA LEU A 13 0.30 8.53 1.89
C LEU A 13 -0.19 9.60 2.87
N ALA A 14 -0.13 9.34 4.17
CA ALA A 14 -0.43 10.31 5.21
C ALA A 14 0.73 11.29 5.46
N GLU A 15 1.95 10.93 5.02
CA GLU A 15 3.15 11.75 5.21
C GLU A 15 3.04 13.08 4.45
N GLU A 16 3.30 14.18 5.16
CA GLU A 16 3.10 15.54 4.66
C GLU A 16 4.39 16.15 4.09
N GLY A 17 4.26 17.11 3.17
CA GLY A 17 5.39 17.90 2.66
C GLY A 17 5.88 17.53 1.26
N CYS A 18 5.30 16.51 0.63
CA CYS A 18 5.60 16.09 -0.74
C CYS A 18 4.37 16.25 -1.63
N SER A 19 4.52 16.77 -2.85
CA SER A 19 3.41 16.84 -3.83
C SER A 19 3.45 15.72 -4.87
N ARG A 20 4.54 14.96 -4.96
CA ARG A 20 4.69 13.82 -5.87
C ARG A 20 5.35 12.67 -5.15
N ILE A 21 4.84 11.45 -5.37
CA ILE A 21 5.29 10.26 -4.67
C ILE A 21 5.38 9.04 -5.60
N MET A 22 6.27 8.12 -5.25
CA MET A 22 6.36 6.80 -5.83
C MET A 22 6.30 5.77 -4.72
N VAL A 23 5.36 4.82 -4.81
CA VAL A 23 5.21 3.74 -3.84
C VAL A 23 5.58 2.43 -4.52
N LEU A 24 6.62 1.79 -3.99
CA LEU A 24 7.04 0.44 -4.38
C LEU A 24 6.29 -0.55 -3.49
N PHE A 25 5.71 -1.59 -4.08
CA PHE A 25 4.99 -2.62 -3.34
C PHE A 25 5.16 -4.00 -4.00
N ASP A 26 5.14 -5.05 -3.19
CA ASP A 26 5.34 -6.43 -3.60
C ASP A 26 4.04 -7.25 -3.67
N CYS A 27 2.91 -6.65 -3.29
CA CYS A 27 1.60 -7.28 -3.35
C CYS A 27 0.58 -6.44 -4.13
N THR A 28 0.07 -7.02 -5.22
CA THR A 28 -0.90 -6.33 -6.09
C THR A 28 -2.31 -6.29 -5.52
N SER A 29 -2.64 -7.15 -4.55
CA SER A 29 -4.02 -7.32 -4.11
C SER A 29 -4.69 -6.04 -3.57
N PRO A 30 -4.03 -5.13 -2.82
CA PRO A 30 -4.62 -3.83 -2.45
C PRO A 30 -4.93 -2.96 -3.66
N VAL A 31 -3.99 -2.86 -4.61
CA VAL A 31 -4.11 -2.00 -5.80
C VAL A 31 -5.20 -2.53 -6.73
N GLU A 32 -5.31 -3.84 -6.90
CA GLU A 32 -6.38 -4.48 -7.66
C GLU A 32 -7.76 -4.27 -7.03
N ALA A 33 -7.83 -4.36 -5.69
CA ALA A 33 -9.05 -4.07 -4.95
C ALA A 33 -9.49 -2.61 -5.11
N LEU A 34 -8.55 -1.66 -5.05
CA LEU A 34 -8.81 -0.25 -5.30
C LEU A 34 -9.31 0.00 -6.74
N ASN A 35 -8.66 -0.59 -7.74
CA ASN A 35 -9.09 -0.45 -9.13
C ASN A 35 -10.52 -1.00 -9.33
N THR A 36 -10.85 -2.11 -8.67
CA THR A 36 -12.21 -2.67 -8.67
C THR A 36 -13.20 -1.72 -7.99
N PHE A 37 -12.85 -1.16 -6.83
CA PHE A 37 -13.68 -0.22 -6.08
C PHE A 37 -13.94 1.08 -6.86
N VAL A 38 -12.93 1.65 -7.51
CA VAL A 38 -13.05 2.86 -8.34
C VAL A 38 -13.99 2.64 -9.51
N ARG A 39 -13.95 1.44 -10.12
CA ARG A 39 -14.82 1.07 -11.25
C ARG A 39 -16.22 0.65 -10.82
N ALA A 40 -16.43 0.34 -9.54
CA ALA A 40 -17.73 -0.07 -9.04
C ALA A 40 -18.72 1.10 -9.07
N HIS A 41 -19.99 0.78 -9.36
CA HIS A 41 -21.07 1.75 -9.23
C HIS A 41 -21.29 2.09 -7.75
N ASP A 42 -21.73 3.30 -7.41
CA ASP A 42 -21.80 3.76 -6.01
C ASP A 42 -22.65 2.85 -5.13
N ARG A 43 -23.72 2.24 -5.68
CA ARG A 43 -24.52 1.24 -4.98
C ARG A 43 -23.74 -0.01 -4.55
N HIS A 44 -22.74 -0.40 -5.33
CA HIS A 44 -21.88 -1.56 -5.08
C HIS A 44 -20.67 -1.20 -4.21
N LYS A 45 -20.33 0.10 -4.11
CA LYS A 45 -19.32 0.58 -3.14
C LYS A 45 -19.84 0.48 -1.71
N ALA A 46 -21.13 0.75 -1.47
CA ALA A 46 -21.75 0.61 -0.16
C ALA A 46 -21.77 -0.85 0.35
N ASP A 47 -21.85 -1.83 -0.55
CA ASP A 47 -21.78 -3.26 -0.22
C ASP A 47 -20.33 -3.76 0.01
N TYR A 48 -19.33 -2.94 -0.30
CA TYR A 48 -17.93 -3.31 -0.10
C TYR A 48 -17.62 -3.28 1.40
N ARG A 49 -17.25 -4.45 1.96
CA ARG A 49 -16.92 -4.65 3.39
C ARG A 49 -15.85 -3.69 3.95
N ARG A 50 -15.15 -2.95 3.09
CA ARG A 50 -14.03 -2.05 3.42
C ARG A 50 -14.13 -0.72 2.66
N ASP A 51 -15.33 -0.30 2.30
CA ASP A 51 -15.63 1.03 1.74
C ASP A 51 -14.74 2.11 2.36
N GLU A 52 -14.81 2.28 3.68
CA GLU A 52 -14.16 3.39 4.39
C GLU A 52 -12.64 3.43 4.17
N LEU A 53 -11.99 2.27 4.08
CA LEU A 53 -10.55 2.18 3.82
C LEU A 53 -10.21 2.59 2.38
N HIS A 54 -10.98 2.17 1.39
CA HIS A 54 -10.77 2.56 -0.01
C HIS A 54 -11.11 4.03 -0.24
N SER A 55 -12.17 4.51 0.39
CA SER A 55 -12.57 5.92 0.40
C SER A 55 -11.47 6.80 1.02
N THR A 56 -10.92 6.39 2.17
CA THR A 56 -9.77 7.07 2.80
C THR A 56 -8.54 7.06 1.89
N TRP A 57 -8.26 5.93 1.24
CA TRP A 57 -7.13 5.81 0.34
C TRP A 57 -7.24 6.78 -0.84
N LEU A 58 -8.40 6.87 -1.48
CA LEU A 58 -8.66 7.83 -2.56
C LEU A 58 -8.54 9.29 -2.09
N GLN A 59 -8.97 9.59 -0.86
CA GLN A 59 -8.81 10.92 -0.27
C GLN A 59 -7.35 11.27 -0.02
N LEU A 60 -6.52 10.33 0.45
CA LEU A 60 -5.09 10.59 0.63
C LEU A 60 -4.37 10.73 -0.72
N LEU A 61 -4.70 9.88 -1.69
CA LEU A 61 -4.14 9.96 -3.04
C LEU A 61 -4.43 11.30 -3.72
N SER A 62 -5.61 11.88 -3.50
CA SER A 62 -5.99 13.17 -4.12
C SER A 62 -5.22 14.37 -3.58
N ARG A 63 -4.45 14.21 -2.49
CA ARG A 63 -3.58 15.25 -1.94
C ARG A 63 -2.30 15.43 -2.76
N PHE A 64 -1.94 14.47 -3.60
CA PHE A 64 -0.73 14.49 -4.41
C PHE A 64 -1.05 14.90 -5.86
N ASP A 65 -0.16 15.68 -6.47
CA ASP A 65 -0.23 16.03 -7.89
C ASP A 65 0.00 14.81 -8.78
N VAL A 66 0.89 13.91 -8.34
CA VAL A 66 1.30 12.71 -9.07
C VAL A 66 1.56 11.58 -8.08
N VAL A 67 0.93 10.43 -8.32
CA VAL A 67 1.19 9.17 -7.61
C VAL A 67 1.60 8.10 -8.61
N VAL A 68 2.77 7.49 -8.40
CA VAL A 68 3.23 6.34 -9.18
C VAL A 68 3.25 5.10 -8.28
N LEU A 69 2.38 4.14 -8.58
CA LEU A 69 2.33 2.84 -7.90
C LEU A 69 3.14 1.85 -8.74
N VAL A 70 4.24 1.34 -8.20
CA VAL A 70 5.16 0.42 -8.88
C VAL A 70 5.14 -0.94 -8.19
N TYR A 71 4.65 -1.95 -8.89
CA TYR A 71 4.77 -3.34 -8.44
C TYR A 71 6.20 -3.84 -8.64
N VAL A 72 6.80 -4.39 -7.59
CA VAL A 72 8.14 -4.97 -7.60
C VAL A 72 8.04 -6.44 -7.21
N TYR A 73 8.64 -7.33 -8.00
CA TYR A 73 8.66 -8.75 -7.66
C TYR A 73 9.52 -8.99 -6.41
N SER A 74 8.98 -9.75 -5.44
CA SER A 74 9.76 -10.21 -4.29
C SER A 74 10.98 -11.05 -4.74
N HIS A 75 12.07 -11.01 -3.97
CA HIS A 75 13.27 -11.85 -4.13
C HIS A 75 14.06 -11.70 -5.44
N MET A 76 14.07 -10.51 -6.05
CA MET A 76 14.85 -10.23 -7.26
C MET A 76 16.14 -9.40 -7.01
N GLY A 77 16.58 -9.23 -5.76
CA GLY A 77 17.79 -8.45 -5.43
C GLY A 77 17.59 -6.93 -5.43
N ALA A 78 16.33 -6.46 -5.29
CA ALA A 78 16.04 -5.04 -5.13
C ALA A 78 16.31 -4.62 -3.68
N LEU A 79 17.51 -4.05 -3.44
CA LEU A 79 17.98 -3.58 -2.12
C LEU A 79 16.91 -2.83 -1.28
N PRO A 80 16.06 -1.93 -1.84
CA PRO A 80 15.04 -1.24 -1.04
C PRO A 80 13.92 -2.17 -0.54
N ASN A 81 13.52 -3.17 -1.32
CA ASN A 81 12.43 -4.08 -0.93
C ASN A 81 12.87 -5.03 0.19
N GLU A 82 14.09 -5.57 0.06
CA GLU A 82 14.66 -6.46 1.07
C GLU A 82 14.89 -5.75 2.41
N TRP A 83 15.23 -4.45 2.38
CA TRP A 83 15.31 -3.64 3.60
C TRP A 83 13.95 -3.44 4.27
N VAL A 84 12.90 -3.17 3.50
CA VAL A 84 11.53 -3.01 4.05
C VAL A 84 11.03 -4.32 4.65
N ASP A 85 11.36 -5.48 4.05
CA ASP A 85 11.03 -6.80 4.61
C ASP A 85 11.69 -7.04 5.98
N VAL A 86 12.94 -6.61 6.14
CA VAL A 86 13.64 -6.70 7.43
C VAL A 86 12.96 -5.81 8.47
N LEU A 87 12.67 -4.54 8.14
CA LEU A 87 12.00 -3.61 9.03
C LEU A 87 10.59 -4.09 9.45
N ALA A 88 9.84 -4.67 8.50
CA ALA A 88 8.53 -5.24 8.78
C ALA A 88 8.61 -6.44 9.74
N LYS A 89 9.61 -7.32 9.57
CA LYS A 89 9.87 -8.45 10.48
C LYS A 89 10.31 -8.00 11.88
N GLU A 90 11.17 -6.97 11.94
CA GLU A 90 11.58 -6.35 13.20
C GLU A 90 10.39 -5.75 13.95
N ALA A 91 9.49 -5.03 13.26
CA ALA A 91 8.28 -4.46 13.85
C ALA A 91 7.30 -5.53 14.38
N LEU A 92 7.30 -6.73 13.78
CA LEU A 92 6.52 -7.88 14.23
C LEU A 92 7.17 -8.66 15.39
N GLY A 93 8.40 -8.32 15.79
CA GLY A 93 9.15 -9.02 16.83
C GLY A 93 9.67 -10.40 16.43
N GLU A 94 9.67 -10.73 15.14
CA GLU A 94 10.19 -12.00 14.61
C GLU A 94 11.69 -11.89 14.35
N THR A 95 12.48 -11.79 15.42
CA THR A 95 13.94 -11.83 15.30
C THR A 95 14.41 -13.28 15.14
N LYS A 96 14.78 -13.66 13.91
CA LYS A 96 15.84 -14.66 13.70
C LYS A 96 16.93 -14.04 12.86
N VAL A 97 17.92 -13.50 13.56
CA VAL A 97 19.23 -13.18 12.99
C VAL A 97 20.04 -14.48 13.01
N GLU A 98 20.25 -15.08 11.84
CA GLU A 98 21.42 -15.92 11.61
C GLU A 98 22.20 -15.28 10.44
N ILE A 99 23.41 -14.82 10.76
CA ILE A 99 24.44 -14.35 9.82
C ILE A 99 25.07 -15.56 9.15
#